data_AF-A0AAE5A9S0-F1
#
_entry.id   AF-A0AAE5A9S0-F1
#
_cell.length_a   1.000
_cell.length_b   1.000
_cell.length_c   1.000
_cell.angle_alpha   90.00
_cell.angle_beta   90.00
_cell.angle_gamma   90.00
#
_symmetry.space_group_name_H-M   'P 1'
#
loop_
_entity.id
_entity.type
_entity.pdbx_description
1 polymer ?
#
loop_
_entity_poly.entity_id
_entity_poly.type
_entity_poly.pdbx_seq_one_letter_code
_entity_poly.pdbx_strand_id
1 'polypeptide(L)'
;MSKESDLTRVLTAARRIREGVRLRAVRGESVGILQAWGGCTTAQAGHAFDQNSSADGCSVEAARLRELVNAAANGRNDPDWD
;
A
#
# COMPACT_ATOMS: atom_id res chain seq x y z
N MET A 1 -29.35 11.91 2.63
CA MET A 1 -27.93 12.16 2.97
C MET A 1 -27.57 13.55 2.51
N SER A 2 -26.96 14.38 3.37
CA SER A 2 -26.60 15.76 3.01
C SER A 2 -25.36 15.77 2.10
N LYS A 3 -25.33 16.65 1.09
CA LYS A 3 -24.21 16.78 0.12
C LYS A 3 -22.84 16.96 0.80
N GLU A 4 -22.84 17.55 2.00
CA GLU A 4 -21.66 17.76 2.84
C GLU A 4 -21.08 16.46 3.43
N SER A 5 -21.96 15.49 3.72
CA SER A 5 -21.58 14.15 4.18
C SER A 5 -20.92 13.34 3.05
N ASP A 6 -21.43 13.48 1.82
CA ASP A 6 -20.88 12.80 0.64
C ASP A 6 -19.50 13.34 0.24
N LEU A 7 -19.30 14.67 0.28
CA LEU A 7 -17.99 15.28 0.04
C LEU A 7 -16.94 14.79 1.07
N THR A 8 -17.31 14.74 2.35
CA THR A 8 -16.41 14.27 3.42
C THR A 8 -15.99 12.81 3.22
N ARG A 9 -16.91 11.96 2.77
CA ARG A 9 -16.63 10.55 2.43
C ARG A 9 -15.66 10.44 1.26
N VAL A 10 -15.89 11.19 0.17
CA VAL A 10 -15.04 11.20 -1.01
C VAL A 10 -13.62 11.68 -0.67
N LEU A 11 -13.49 12.77 0.11
CA LEU A 11 -12.18 13.27 0.53
C LEU A 11 -11.43 12.27 1.42
N THR A 12 -12.14 11.56 2.30
CA THR A 12 -11.55 10.49 3.13
C THR A 12 -11.06 9.33 2.28
N ALA A 13 -11.85 8.89 1.30
CA ALA A 13 -11.46 7.84 0.36
C ALA A 13 -10.23 8.26 -0.48
N ALA A 14 -10.26 9.47 -1.05
CA ALA A 14 -9.16 10.02 -1.81
C ALA A 14 -7.86 10.10 -0.99
N ARG A 15 -7.95 10.49 0.29
CA ARG A 15 -6.80 10.49 1.21
C ARG A 15 -6.22 9.10 1.39
N ARG A 16 -7.06 8.09 1.62
CA ARG A 16 -6.64 6.69 1.78
C ARG A 16 -5.98 6.14 0.51
N ILE A 17 -6.53 6.45 -0.65
CA ILE A 17 -5.98 6.03 -1.95
C ILE A 17 -4.61 6.68 -2.18
N ARG A 18 -4.49 8.00 -1.96
CA ARG A 18 -3.20 8.70 -2.10
C ARG A 18 -2.14 8.11 -1.20
N GLU A 19 -2.49 7.78 0.04
CA GLU A 19 -1.56 7.15 0.98
C GLU A 19 -1.16 5.74 0.50
N GLY A 20 -2.11 4.92 0.04
CA GLY A 20 -1.81 3.61 -0.54
C GLY A 20 -0.94 3.67 -1.80
N VAL A 21 -1.08 4.71 -2.63
CA VAL A 21 -0.18 4.96 -3.77
C VAL A 21 1.22 5.34 -3.30
N ARG A 22 1.32 6.27 -2.33
CA ARG A 22 2.59 6.71 -1.75
C ARG A 22 3.38 5.53 -1.17
N LEU A 23 2.73 4.69 -0.38
CA LEU A 23 3.37 3.52 0.25
C LEU A 23 3.81 2.47 -0.78
N ARG A 24 3.03 2.27 -1.85
CA ARG A 24 3.45 1.40 -2.96
C ARG A 24 4.70 1.92 -3.66
N ALA A 25 4.78 3.23 -3.92
CA ALA A 25 5.96 3.85 -4.50
C ALA A 25 7.17 3.66 -3.58
N VAL A 26 7.02 3.95 -2.28
CA VAL A 26 8.09 3.75 -1.28
C VAL A 26 8.57 2.30 -1.23
N ARG A 27 7.67 1.32 -1.26
CA ARG A 27 8.04 -0.11 -1.30
C ARG A 27 8.80 -0.45 -2.59
N GLY A 28 8.33 0.05 -3.74
CA GLY A 28 8.98 -0.15 -5.03
C GLY A 28 10.42 0.39 -5.05
N GLU A 29 10.62 1.63 -4.61
CA GLU A 29 11.93 2.26 -4.50
C GLU A 29 12.85 1.49 -3.54
N SER A 30 12.33 1.09 -2.38
CA SER A 30 13.09 0.34 -1.38
C SER A 30 13.53 -1.03 -1.91
N VAL A 31 12.64 -1.73 -2.63
CA VAL A 31 13.00 -2.98 -3.32
C VAL A 31 14.08 -2.73 -4.35
N GLY A 32 13.94 -1.70 -5.19
CA GLY A 32 14.93 -1.34 -6.20
C GLY A 32 16.31 -1.07 -5.61
N ILE A 33 16.39 -0.33 -4.50
CA ILE A 33 17.63 -0.07 -3.77
C ILE A 33 18.27 -1.37 -3.28
N LEU A 34 17.47 -2.27 -2.68
CA LEU A 34 17.97 -3.56 -2.17
C LEU A 34 18.47 -4.48 -3.29
N GLN A 35 17.84 -4.42 -4.47
CA GLN A 35 18.32 -5.14 -5.64
C GLN A 35 19.63 -4.55 -6.18
N ALA A 36 19.67 -3.23 -6.35
CA ALA A 36 20.82 -2.54 -6.95
C ALA A 36 22.06 -2.55 -6.05
N TRP A 37 21.90 -2.39 -4.74
CA TRP A 37 23.00 -2.27 -3.79
C TRP A 37 23.29 -3.56 -3.03
N GLY A 38 22.23 -4.32 -2.73
CA GLY A 38 22.32 -5.57 -1.97
C GLY A 38 22.37 -6.83 -2.82
N GLY A 39 22.25 -6.72 -4.15
CA GLY A 39 22.24 -7.88 -5.06
C GLY A 39 21.07 -8.84 -4.81
N CYS A 40 20.01 -8.38 -4.13
CA CYS A 40 18.87 -9.20 -3.76
C CYS A 40 18.01 -9.51 -5.00
N THR A 41 17.38 -10.68 -5.01
CA THR A 41 16.24 -10.93 -5.89
C THR A 41 15.03 -10.09 -5.46
N THR A 42 14.05 -9.89 -6.34
CA THR A 42 12.80 -9.17 -6.01
C THR A 42 12.11 -9.76 -4.78
N ALA A 43 12.11 -11.09 -4.65
CA ALA A 43 11.49 -11.79 -3.53
C ALA A 43 12.24 -11.54 -2.21
N GLN A 44 13.58 -11.62 -2.22
CA GLN A 44 14.40 -11.34 -1.04
C GLN A 44 14.30 -9.88 -0.61
N ALA A 45 14.37 -8.94 -1.55
CA ALA A 45 14.23 -7.51 -1.29
C ALA A 45 12.85 -7.18 -0.72
N GLY A 46 11.79 -7.77 -1.27
CA GLY A 46 10.42 -7.64 -0.75
C GLY A 46 10.31 -8.17 0.68
N HIS A 47 10.84 -9.37 0.94
CA HIS A 47 10.84 -9.97 2.26
C HIS A 47 11.62 -9.14 3.29
N ALA A 48 12.80 -8.64 2.93
CA ALA A 48 13.64 -7.82 3.80
C ALA A 48 12.97 -6.49 4.16
N PHE A 49 12.40 -5.80 3.17
CA PHE A 49 11.59 -4.60 3.41
C PHE A 49 10.41 -4.91 4.33
N ASP A 50 9.75 -6.05 4.10
CA ASP A 50 8.53 -6.38 4.81
C ASP A 50 8.78 -6.76 6.29
N GLN A 51 9.93 -7.39 6.58
CA GLN A 51 10.41 -7.66 7.94
C GLN A 51 10.82 -6.39 8.67
N ASN A 52 11.61 -5.51 8.02
CA ASN A 52 12.08 -4.28 8.66
C ASN A 52 10.91 -3.34 9.00
N SER A 53 9.91 -3.26 8.12
CA SER A 53 8.68 -2.48 8.35
C SER A 53 7.84 -3.00 9.54
N SER A 54 7.98 -4.29 9.90
CA SER A 54 7.29 -4.89 11.04
C SER A 54 8.05 -4.75 12.36
N ALA A 55 9.36 -4.50 12.32
CA ALA A 55 10.22 -4.33 13.48
C ALA A 55 10.05 -2.95 14.16
N ASP A 56 9.75 -1.89 13.39
CA ASP A 56 9.60 -0.51 13.89
C ASP A 56 8.20 -0.17 14.46
N GLY A 57 7.45 -1.16 14.99
CA GLY A 57 6.16 -0.90 15.64
C GLY A 57 5.03 -0.44 14.71
N CYS A 58 5.21 -0.54 13.39
CA CYS A 58 4.23 -0.18 12.37
C CYS A 58 3.28 -1.35 12.01
N SER A 59 3.16 -2.36 12.87
CA SER A 59 2.69 -3.70 12.46
C SER A 59 1.21 -3.79 12.11
N VAL A 60 0.33 -2.97 12.71
CA VAL A 60 -1.12 -3.06 12.45
C VAL A 60 -1.56 -2.22 11.25
N GLU A 61 -1.15 -0.95 11.19
CA GLU A 61 -1.55 -0.07 10.09
C GLU A 61 -0.82 -0.41 8.79
N ALA A 62 0.45 -0.84 8.85
CA ALA A 62 1.16 -1.31 7.65
C ALA A 62 0.59 -2.65 7.14
N ALA A 63 0.18 -3.57 8.02
CA ALA A 63 -0.50 -4.80 7.62
C ALA A 63 -1.86 -4.50 7.00
N ARG A 64 -2.66 -3.61 7.61
CA ARG A 64 -3.93 -3.14 7.05
C ARG A 64 -3.75 -2.47 5.70
N LEU A 65 -2.73 -1.63 5.52
CA LEU A 65 -2.43 -0.99 4.24
C LEU A 65 -1.92 -1.98 3.20
N ARG A 66 -1.17 -3.02 3.59
CA ARG A 66 -0.84 -4.15 2.71
C ARG A 66 -2.08 -4.90 2.26
N GLU A 67 -2.99 -5.23 3.18
CA GLU A 67 -4.26 -5.88 2.81
C GLU A 67 -5.09 -5.01 1.90
N LEU A 68 -5.14 -3.69 2.13
CA LEU A 68 -5.89 -2.75 1.30
C LEU A 68 -5.26 -2.57 -0.09
N VAL A 69 -3.92 -2.57 -0.17
CA VAL A 69 -3.17 -2.56 -1.43
C VAL A 69 -3.33 -3.88 -2.17
N ASN A 70 -3.26 -5.02 -1.49
CA ASN A 70 -3.47 -6.35 -2.08
C ASN A 70 -4.91 -6.53 -2.54
N ALA A 71 -5.89 -6.08 -1.76
CA ALA A 71 -7.30 -6.06 -2.15
C ALA A 71 -7.54 -5.12 -3.33
N ALA A 72 -6.85 -3.98 -3.43
CA ALA A 72 -6.93 -3.09 -4.60
C ALA A 72 -6.20 -3.67 -5.83
N ALA A 73 -5.12 -4.43 -5.62
CA ALA A 73 -4.41 -5.13 -6.69
C ALA A 73 -5.22 -6.32 -7.21
N ASN A 74 -5.89 -7.05 -6.33
CA ASN A 74 -6.80 -8.16 -6.65
C ASN A 74 -8.18 -7.67 -7.14
N GLY A 75 -8.61 -6.47 -6.71
CA GLY A 75 -9.86 -5.80 -7.07
C GLY A 75 -9.84 -5.11 -8.42
N ARG A 76 -8.77 -5.26 -9.22
CA ARG A 76 -8.84 -5.08 -10.68
C ARG A 76 -9.66 -6.18 -11.39
N ASN A 77 -10.11 -7.19 -10.64
CA ASN A 77 -11.11 -8.17 -11.06
C ASN A 77 -12.47 -7.96 -10.35
N ASP A 78 -12.86 -6.73 -10.03
CA ASP A 78 -14.25 -6.45 -9.66
C ASP A 78 -15.03 -6.07 -10.94
N PRO A 79 -15.87 -6.99 -11.49
CA PRO A 79 -16.69 -6.70 -12.67
C PRO A 79 -17.89 -5.79 -12.38
N ASP A 80 -18.17 -5.43 -11.12
CA ASP A 80 -19.38 -4.71 -10.72
C ASP A 80 -19.10 -3.29 -10.18
N TRP A 81 -18.11 -2.59 -10.76
CA TRP A 81 -17.91 -1.15 -10.49
C TRP A 81 -18.97 -0.31 -11.23
N ASP A 82 -20.20 -0.30 -10.71
CA ASP A 82 -21.27 0.68 -10.96
C ASP A 82 -21.43 1.63 -9.74
#